data_AF-A0A4V3EN56-F1
#
_entry.id   AF-A0A4V3EN56-F1
#
_cell.length_a   1.000
_cell.length_b   1.000
_cell.length_c   1.000
_cell.angle_alpha   90.00
_cell.angle_beta   90.00
_cell.angle_gamma   90.00
#
_symmetry.space_group_name_H-M   'P 1'
#
loop_
_entity.id
_entity.type
_entity.pdbx_description
1 polymer ?
#
loop_
_entity_poly.entity_id
_entity_poly.type
_entity_poly.pdbx_seq_one_letter_code
_entity_poly.pdbx_strand_id
1 'polypeptide(L)'
;MVGSLVLGIGGLLSPVTEAHAEVLEPELIATTVVSGVQAPANFEIDDDGNIFLAQRHGVVLRYTGEGDTSPETVIDLREEVYRQGDRGLLGLALDPDFADGSPYLYLLYTQDKDPFGTDQVPRWGGEELTDPCPDPPGANGDGCTATGQLVRYTVGEDGTADPGSAVVLLDGSNRTEGGWCSQFPSHATSTLAFGPDGMLYVGHGDGANYNTADWGQLGGTQPNTPTPVNSCNDGPGERGTTPDRADSAGGALRSQSVRAATEDGYVSWDGAILRIDPETGEAAADNPLVAVR
;
A
#
# COMPACT_ATOMS: atom_id res chain seq x y z
N MET A 1 -49.74 11.45 29.49
CA MET A 1 -49.60 12.90 29.26
C MET A 1 -48.16 13.10 28.81
N VAL A 2 -47.78 13.60 27.64
CA VAL A 2 -48.37 14.37 26.52
C VAL A 2 -47.42 14.01 25.35
N GLY A 3 -47.76 13.87 24.08
CA GLY A 3 -48.92 14.04 23.24
C GLY A 3 -48.42 13.82 21.81
N SER A 4 -49.20 13.15 20.97
CA SER A 4 -48.87 12.94 19.56
C SER A 4 -48.78 14.28 18.82
N LEU A 5 -47.83 14.38 17.89
CA LEU A 5 -47.95 15.26 16.72
C LEU A 5 -47.65 14.43 15.48
N VAL A 6 -48.72 13.97 14.84
CA VAL A 6 -48.70 13.50 13.46
C VAL A 6 -48.92 14.74 12.60
N LEU A 7 -47.88 15.20 11.91
CA LEU A 7 -48.03 16.10 10.77
C LEU A 7 -47.96 15.26 9.51
N GLY A 8 -49.12 15.07 8.87
CA GLY A 8 -49.20 14.46 7.56
C GLY A 8 -48.66 15.39 6.49
N ILE A 9 -47.67 14.93 5.74
CA ILE A 9 -47.42 15.39 4.38
C ILE A 9 -47.79 14.23 3.49
N GLY A 10 -48.90 14.37 2.77
CA GLY A 10 -49.29 13.47 1.69
C GLY A 10 -48.32 13.63 0.54
N GLY A 11 -47.20 12.91 0.60
CA GLY A 11 -46.40 12.58 -0.56
C GLY A 11 -46.87 11.23 -1.08
N LEU A 12 -47.16 11.14 -2.39
CA LEU A 12 -47.22 9.84 -3.06
C LEU A 12 -45.93 9.09 -2.74
N LEU A 13 -46.00 8.09 -1.87
CA LEU A 13 -44.96 7.08 -1.72
C LEU A 13 -44.93 6.31 -3.03
N SER A 14 -44.13 6.77 -3.99
CA SER A 14 -43.67 5.90 -5.05
C SER A 14 -42.93 4.76 -4.35
N PRO A 15 -43.26 3.49 -4.62
CA PRO A 15 -42.43 2.40 -4.12
C PRO A 15 -41.01 2.66 -4.62
N VAL A 16 -40.07 2.80 -3.69
CA VAL A 16 -38.66 2.66 -4.04
C VAL A 16 -38.55 1.24 -4.56
N THR A 17 -38.48 1.11 -5.88
CA THR A 17 -38.10 -0.15 -6.50
C THR A 17 -36.67 -0.35 -6.03
N GLU A 18 -36.43 -1.41 -5.25
CA GLU A 18 -35.06 -1.84 -5.02
C GLU A 18 -34.43 -2.02 -6.40
N ALA A 19 -33.42 -1.20 -6.70
CA ALA A 19 -32.59 -1.44 -7.85
C ALA A 19 -31.86 -2.75 -7.55
N HIS A 20 -32.42 -3.86 -8.03
CA HIS A 20 -31.64 -5.07 -8.16
C HIS A 20 -30.53 -4.75 -9.16
N ALA A 21 -29.28 -4.92 -8.74
CA ALA A 21 -28.15 -4.85 -9.65
C ALA A 21 -28.45 -5.77 -10.84
N GLU A 22 -28.46 -5.20 -12.04
CA GLU A 22 -28.60 -5.98 -13.27
C GLU A 22 -27.37 -6.90 -13.33
N VAL A 23 -27.60 -8.22 -13.34
CA VAL A 23 -26.52 -9.18 -13.56
C VAL A 23 -26.08 -8.99 -15.00
N LEU A 24 -25.02 -8.22 -15.20
CA LEU A 24 -24.54 -7.80 -16.52
C LEU A 24 -24.13 -9.00 -17.40
N GLU A 25 -23.80 -10.14 -16.78
CA GLU A 25 -23.40 -11.36 -17.49
C GLU A 25 -24.02 -12.62 -16.83
N PRO A 26 -25.24 -13.03 -17.23
CA PRO A 26 -25.97 -14.15 -16.62
C PRO A 26 -25.32 -15.52 -16.88
N GLU A 27 -24.30 -15.59 -17.74
CA GLU A 27 -23.54 -16.81 -18.05
C GLU A 27 -22.26 -16.95 -17.20
N LEU A 28 -21.89 -15.93 -16.41
CA LEU A 28 -20.76 -16.06 -15.48
C LEU A 28 -21.12 -17.01 -14.34
N ILE A 29 -20.29 -18.04 -14.17
CA ILE A 29 -20.38 -18.98 -13.05
C ILE A 29 -19.26 -18.66 -12.08
N ALA A 30 -19.61 -18.31 -10.85
CA ALA A 30 -18.66 -18.16 -9.76
C ALA A 30 -18.43 -19.54 -9.09
N THR A 31 -17.17 -19.97 -9.03
CA THR A 31 -16.75 -21.19 -8.34
C THR A 31 -15.69 -20.85 -7.30
N THR A 32 -15.86 -21.40 -6.10
CA THR A 32 -14.87 -21.24 -5.02
C THR A 32 -13.69 -22.17 -5.27
N VAL A 33 -12.51 -21.59 -5.53
CA VAL A 33 -11.25 -22.34 -5.71
C VAL A 33 -10.54 -22.55 -4.37
N VAL A 34 -10.49 -21.49 -3.56
CA VAL A 34 -9.88 -21.47 -2.21
C VAL A 34 -10.87 -20.81 -1.24
N SER A 35 -10.91 -21.28 0.02
CA SER A 35 -11.76 -20.72 1.07
C SER A 35 -11.06 -20.69 2.43
N GLY A 36 -11.65 -19.99 3.41
CA GLY A 36 -11.09 -19.90 4.76
C GLY A 36 -9.87 -19.00 4.91
N VAL A 37 -9.60 -18.16 3.91
CA VAL A 37 -8.44 -17.27 3.89
C VAL A 37 -8.66 -16.03 4.75
N GLN A 38 -7.70 -15.72 5.61
CA GLN A 38 -7.73 -14.51 6.43
C GLN A 38 -7.22 -13.31 5.62
N ALA A 39 -8.04 -12.25 5.55
CA ALA A 39 -7.72 -10.98 4.92
C ALA A 39 -6.97 -11.12 3.57
N PRO A 40 -7.51 -11.86 2.58
CA PRO A 40 -6.87 -11.97 1.26
C PRO A 40 -6.74 -10.57 0.64
N ALA A 41 -5.56 -10.27 0.08
CA ALA A 41 -5.27 -8.97 -0.53
C ALA A 41 -4.94 -9.10 -2.01
N ASN A 42 -4.19 -10.13 -2.40
CA ASN A 42 -3.76 -10.35 -3.78
C ASN A 42 -3.48 -11.85 -4.00
N PHE A 43 -3.46 -12.29 -5.26
CA PHE A 43 -3.01 -13.62 -5.62
C PHE A 43 -2.38 -13.63 -7.02
N GLU A 44 -1.42 -14.53 -7.23
CA GLU A 44 -0.87 -14.87 -8.54
C GLU A 44 -0.95 -16.38 -8.76
N ILE A 45 -1.00 -16.80 -10.02
CA ILE A 45 -1.04 -18.21 -10.41
C ILE A 45 0.15 -18.48 -11.32
N ASP A 46 0.97 -19.46 -10.97
CA ASP A 46 2.09 -19.89 -11.83
C ASP A 46 1.61 -20.83 -12.96
N ASP A 47 2.51 -21.15 -13.89
CA ASP A 47 2.19 -22.01 -15.04
C ASP A 47 1.83 -23.46 -14.66
N ASP A 48 2.20 -23.91 -13.46
CA ASP A 48 1.84 -25.21 -12.90
C ASP A 48 0.45 -25.19 -12.22
N GLY A 49 -0.16 -24.02 -12.10
CA GLY A 49 -1.47 -23.81 -11.47
C GLY A 49 -1.43 -23.66 -9.95
N ASN A 50 -0.24 -23.45 -9.37
CA ASN A 50 -0.12 -23.12 -7.95
C ASN A 50 -0.62 -21.69 -7.73
N ILE A 51 -1.33 -21.46 -6.64
CA ILE A 51 -1.89 -20.15 -6.27
C ILE A 51 -1.05 -19.58 -5.13
N PHE A 52 -0.35 -18.50 -5.40
CA PHE A 52 0.35 -17.69 -4.39
C PHE A 52 -0.60 -16.62 -3.90
N LEU A 53 -1.02 -16.67 -2.64
CA LEU A 53 -2.00 -15.77 -2.07
C LEU A 53 -1.35 -14.89 -1.01
N ALA A 54 -1.39 -13.57 -1.22
CA ALA A 54 -1.01 -12.59 -0.22
C ALA A 54 -2.16 -12.34 0.74
N GLN A 55 -1.88 -12.48 2.02
CA GLN A 55 -2.75 -12.04 3.10
C GLN A 55 -2.28 -10.65 3.55
N ARG A 56 -3.21 -9.70 3.71
CA ARG A 56 -2.96 -8.29 4.04
C ARG A 56 -2.03 -8.09 5.25
N HIS A 57 -2.04 -9.05 6.17
CA HIS A 57 -1.23 -9.04 7.38
C HIS A 57 0.22 -9.51 7.20
N GLY A 58 0.68 -9.78 5.98
CA GLY A 58 2.09 -10.04 5.69
C GLY A 58 2.46 -11.51 5.52
N VAL A 59 1.49 -12.41 5.38
CA VAL A 59 1.75 -13.82 5.09
C VAL A 59 1.44 -14.10 3.62
N VAL A 60 2.34 -14.82 2.94
CA VAL A 60 2.05 -15.40 1.61
C VAL A 60 1.87 -16.90 1.77
N LEU A 61 0.76 -17.40 1.25
CA LEU A 61 0.41 -18.82 1.22
C LEU A 61 0.55 -19.36 -0.21
N ARG A 62 0.93 -20.62 -0.35
CA ARG A 62 0.89 -21.36 -1.63
C ARG A 62 -0.12 -22.49 -1.52
N TYR A 63 -1.01 -22.56 -2.51
CA TYR A 63 -1.90 -23.68 -2.73
C TYR A 63 -1.45 -24.42 -3.98
N THR A 64 -1.49 -25.75 -3.97
CA THR A 64 -1.04 -26.59 -5.10
C THR A 64 -2.14 -26.89 -6.13
N GLY A 65 -3.27 -26.19 -6.04
CA GLY A 65 -4.37 -26.26 -7.00
C GLY A 65 -5.75 -26.13 -6.36
N GLU A 66 -6.78 -26.38 -7.16
CA GLU A 66 -8.18 -26.32 -6.73
C GLU A 66 -8.48 -27.36 -5.64
N GLY A 67 -9.12 -26.92 -4.55
CA GLY A 67 -9.53 -27.81 -3.46
C GLY A 67 -8.43 -28.12 -2.44
N ASP A 68 -7.24 -27.54 -2.58
CA ASP A 68 -6.22 -27.58 -1.53
C ASP A 68 -6.71 -26.83 -0.28
N THR A 69 -6.79 -27.56 0.84
CA THR A 69 -7.23 -27.05 2.15
C THR A 69 -6.09 -26.92 3.15
N SER A 70 -4.85 -27.16 2.73
CA SER A 70 -3.68 -27.19 3.60
C SER A 70 -2.52 -26.45 2.93
N PRO A 71 -2.66 -25.13 2.75
CA PRO A 71 -1.64 -24.34 2.08
C PRO A 71 -0.32 -24.35 2.86
N GLU A 72 0.76 -24.17 2.12
CA GLU A 72 2.10 -23.98 2.65
C GLU A 72 2.35 -22.48 2.85
N THR A 73 3.05 -22.11 3.92
CA THR A 73 3.51 -20.72 4.10
C THR A 73 4.74 -20.51 3.25
N VAL A 74 4.66 -19.60 2.27
CA VAL A 74 5.80 -19.21 1.43
C VAL A 74 6.72 -18.28 2.19
N ILE A 75 6.16 -17.25 2.83
CA ILE A 75 6.89 -16.30 3.67
C ILE A 75 5.95 -15.66 4.70
N ASP A 76 6.51 -15.29 5.85
CA ASP A 76 5.83 -14.61 6.94
C ASP A 76 6.58 -13.31 7.28
N LEU A 77 5.95 -12.19 6.98
CA LEU A 77 6.45 -10.82 7.18
C LEU A 77 5.60 -10.07 8.21
N ARG A 78 4.90 -10.76 9.12
CA ARG A 78 3.97 -10.14 10.07
C ARG A 78 4.61 -9.10 11.00
N GLU A 79 5.91 -9.23 11.27
CA GLU A 79 6.73 -8.26 12.02
C GLU A 79 7.10 -7.01 11.20
N GLU A 80 7.24 -7.16 9.87
CA GLU A 80 7.64 -6.08 8.96
C GLU A 80 6.44 -5.28 8.47
N VAL A 81 5.29 -5.93 8.27
CA VAL A 81 4.13 -5.37 7.58
C VAL A 81 3.20 -4.66 8.54
N TYR A 82 3.03 -3.34 8.33
CA TYR A 82 2.06 -2.54 9.05
C TYR A 82 0.69 -2.57 8.37
N ARG A 83 -0.35 -2.90 9.13
CA ARG A 83 -1.69 -3.26 8.59
C ARG A 83 -2.84 -2.42 9.15
N GLN A 84 -2.55 -1.23 9.67
CA GLN A 84 -3.59 -0.29 10.09
C GLN A 84 -4.26 0.39 8.87
N GLY A 85 -5.59 0.42 8.83
CA GLY A 85 -6.38 1.11 7.79
C GLY A 85 -6.47 0.36 6.47
N ASP A 86 -5.96 0.94 5.38
CA ASP A 86 -5.86 0.26 4.08
C ASP A 86 -4.49 -0.37 3.80
N ARG A 87 -3.49 -0.10 4.64
CA ARG A 87 -2.10 -0.60 4.55
C ARG A 87 -1.98 -2.12 4.58
N GLY A 88 -0.79 -2.65 4.31
CA GLY A 88 -0.47 -4.06 4.50
C GLY A 88 0.36 -4.61 3.35
N LEU A 89 0.38 -5.94 3.22
CA LEU A 89 0.90 -6.61 2.04
C LEU A 89 -0.16 -6.63 0.94
N LEU A 90 0.04 -5.82 -0.10
CA LEU A 90 -0.98 -5.55 -1.12
C LEU A 90 -0.51 -5.87 -2.55
N GLY A 91 0.77 -5.68 -2.85
CA GLY A 91 1.34 -6.10 -4.12
C GLY A 91 2.04 -7.46 -3.99
N LEU A 92 1.75 -8.34 -4.94
CA LEU A 92 2.40 -9.62 -5.13
C LEU A 92 2.58 -9.79 -6.64
N ALA A 93 3.78 -10.17 -7.07
CA ALA A 93 4.05 -10.58 -8.44
C ALA A 93 5.05 -11.74 -8.44
N LEU A 94 4.85 -12.70 -9.34
CA LEU A 94 5.87 -13.68 -9.69
C LEU A 94 6.67 -13.15 -10.87
N ASP A 95 7.94 -13.53 -10.95
CA ASP A 95 8.74 -13.29 -12.15
C ASP A 95 8.06 -13.92 -13.38
N PRO A 96 8.07 -13.28 -14.56
CA PRO A 96 7.53 -13.90 -15.77
C PRO A 96 8.21 -15.24 -16.12
N ASP A 97 9.48 -15.41 -15.73
CA ASP A 97 10.24 -16.65 -15.93
C ASP A 97 10.33 -17.48 -14.61
N PHE A 98 9.31 -17.39 -13.75
CA PHE A 98 9.29 -18.03 -12.42
C PHE A 98 9.62 -19.54 -12.45
N ALA A 99 9.03 -20.27 -13.39
CA ALA A 99 9.26 -21.70 -13.58
C ALA A 99 10.53 -22.02 -14.41
N ASP A 100 11.07 -21.04 -15.13
CA ASP A 100 12.09 -21.23 -16.18
C ASP A 100 13.49 -20.74 -15.78
N GLY A 101 13.70 -20.43 -14.50
CA GLY A 101 15.03 -20.15 -13.93
C GLY A 101 15.12 -18.86 -13.12
N SER A 102 14.03 -18.10 -13.00
CA SER A 102 13.95 -16.89 -12.18
C SER A 102 12.90 -17.06 -11.08
N PRO A 103 13.12 -17.92 -10.05
CA PRO A 103 12.11 -18.23 -9.04
C PRO A 103 11.93 -17.08 -8.04
N TYR A 104 11.63 -15.88 -8.54
CA TYR A 104 11.54 -14.66 -7.78
C TYR A 104 10.10 -14.29 -7.47
N LEU A 105 9.86 -14.00 -6.19
CA LEU A 105 8.62 -13.47 -5.66
C LEU A 105 8.87 -12.00 -5.27
N TYR A 106 8.06 -11.10 -5.80
CA TYR A 106 8.12 -9.67 -5.50
C TYR A 106 6.95 -9.29 -4.61
N LEU A 107 7.23 -8.61 -3.50
CA LEU A 107 6.23 -8.21 -2.50
C LEU A 107 6.31 -6.72 -2.26
N LEU A 108 5.16 -6.05 -2.38
CA LEU A 108 4.99 -4.63 -2.08
C LEU A 108 4.08 -4.49 -0.86
N TYR A 109 4.62 -3.88 0.19
CA TYR A 109 3.89 -3.69 1.44
C TYR A 109 4.22 -2.37 2.11
N THR A 110 3.31 -1.95 2.98
CA THR A 110 3.61 -0.88 3.94
C THR A 110 4.39 -1.48 5.11
N GLN A 111 5.65 -1.08 5.27
CA GLN A 111 6.52 -1.46 6.37
C GLN A 111 6.20 -0.67 7.64
N ASP A 112 6.22 -1.34 8.79
CA ASP A 112 6.10 -0.74 10.12
C ASP A 112 7.38 -0.03 10.55
N LYS A 113 7.72 1.00 9.79
CA LYS A 113 8.94 1.81 9.93
C LYS A 113 8.62 3.29 9.75
N ASP A 114 9.28 4.15 10.52
CA ASP A 114 9.15 5.59 10.28
C ASP A 114 9.80 6.00 8.95
N PRO A 115 9.10 6.77 8.11
CA PRO A 115 9.65 7.20 6.82
C PRO A 115 10.83 8.18 6.93
N PHE A 116 11.04 8.84 8.08
CA PHE A 116 12.07 9.88 8.25
C PHE A 116 12.80 9.79 9.60
N GLY A 117 12.87 8.60 10.18
CA GLY A 117 13.20 8.45 11.59
C GLY A 117 13.97 7.18 11.91
N THR A 118 13.37 6.34 12.74
CA THR A 118 14.04 5.21 13.38
C THR A 118 14.13 4.02 12.43
N ASP A 119 15.25 3.30 12.46
CA ASP A 119 15.38 1.97 11.82
C ASP A 119 14.68 0.85 12.59
N GLN A 120 13.91 1.17 13.62
CA GLN A 120 13.15 0.19 14.39
C GLN A 120 11.97 -0.34 13.58
N VAL A 121 11.89 -1.67 13.50
CA VAL A 121 10.75 -2.42 12.97
C VAL A 121 10.44 -3.58 13.94
N PRO A 122 9.17 -3.82 14.30
CA PRO A 122 8.04 -2.93 14.09
C PRO A 122 8.18 -1.64 14.94
N ARG A 123 7.74 -0.50 14.39
CA ARG A 123 7.70 0.77 15.12
C ARG A 123 6.44 0.89 15.95
N TRP A 124 5.31 0.46 15.42
CA TRP A 124 4.00 0.49 16.06
C TRP A 124 3.58 -0.94 16.45
N GLY A 125 2.63 -1.07 17.37
CA GLY A 125 2.05 -2.39 17.69
C GLY A 125 3.03 -3.54 17.95
N GLY A 126 2.79 -4.68 17.29
CA GLY A 126 3.51 -5.95 17.43
C GLY A 126 2.94 -7.04 16.51
N GLU A 127 3.33 -8.32 16.69
CA GLU A 127 3.00 -9.45 15.79
C GLU A 127 1.49 -9.81 15.68
N GLU A 128 0.62 -9.09 16.38
CA GLU A 128 -0.82 -9.37 16.44
C GLU A 128 -1.50 -9.14 15.08
N LEU A 129 -2.51 -9.95 14.77
CA LEU A 129 -3.28 -9.86 13.51
C LEU A 129 -3.93 -8.48 13.29
N THR A 130 -4.20 -7.73 14.35
CA THR A 130 -4.86 -6.43 14.29
C THR A 130 -3.89 -5.25 14.26
N ASP A 131 -2.65 -5.44 14.74
CA ASP A 131 -1.56 -4.45 14.79
C ASP A 131 -2.03 -2.99 14.96
N PRO A 132 -2.68 -2.69 16.11
CA PRO A 132 -3.42 -1.45 16.26
C PRO A 132 -2.48 -0.27 16.48
N CYS A 133 -2.85 0.87 15.89
CA CYS A 133 -2.23 2.14 16.23
C CYS A 133 -2.51 2.56 17.68
N PRO A 134 -1.50 2.91 18.50
CA PRO A 134 -1.71 3.48 19.82
C PRO A 134 -2.52 4.79 19.77
N ASP A 135 -3.48 4.94 20.68
CA ASP A 135 -4.29 6.17 20.83
C ASP A 135 -4.35 6.59 22.31
N PRO A 136 -3.69 7.70 22.72
CA PRO A 136 -2.90 8.62 21.89
C PRO A 136 -1.57 7.98 21.38
N PRO A 137 -0.97 8.50 20.27
CA PRO A 137 -1.37 9.73 19.57
C PRO A 137 -2.39 9.55 18.42
N GLY A 138 -2.75 8.31 18.07
CA GLY A 138 -3.84 7.97 17.15
C GLY A 138 -3.48 8.07 15.67
N ALA A 139 -4.02 7.15 14.86
CA ALA A 139 -3.67 6.99 13.45
C ALA A 139 -4.12 8.16 12.54
N ASN A 140 -5.11 8.94 12.99
CA ASN A 140 -5.62 10.10 12.25
C ASN A 140 -5.10 11.44 12.81
N GLY A 141 -4.25 11.39 13.83
CA GLY A 141 -3.62 12.56 14.43
C GLY A 141 -2.12 12.49 14.22
N ASP A 142 -1.44 11.96 15.24
CA ASP A 142 -0.01 12.14 15.45
C ASP A 142 0.75 10.81 15.57
N GLY A 143 0.09 9.69 15.29
CA GLY A 143 0.66 8.35 15.36
C GLY A 143 0.72 7.65 14.02
N CYS A 144 1.47 6.55 14.01
CA CYS A 144 1.36 5.54 12.97
C CYS A 144 1.72 6.05 11.58
N THR A 145 2.78 6.84 11.48
CA THR A 145 3.54 7.03 10.24
C THR A 145 4.18 5.71 9.82
N ALA A 146 4.11 5.38 8.54
CA ALA A 146 4.71 4.16 7.98
C ALA A 146 5.31 4.46 6.60
N THR A 147 6.00 3.48 6.01
CA THR A 147 6.62 3.65 4.70
C THR A 147 6.36 2.47 3.77
N GLY A 148 6.35 2.68 2.46
CA GLY A 148 6.28 1.57 1.50
C GLY A 148 7.63 0.86 1.33
N GLN A 149 7.60 -0.43 1.04
CA GLN A 149 8.78 -1.22 0.69
C GLN A 149 8.46 -2.24 -0.39
N LEU A 150 9.35 -2.34 -1.39
CA LEU A 150 9.33 -3.39 -2.41
C LEU A 150 10.55 -4.28 -2.23
N VAL A 151 10.32 -5.58 -2.03
CA VAL A 151 11.36 -6.58 -1.83
C VAL A 151 11.15 -7.74 -2.78
N ARG A 152 12.24 -8.28 -3.30
CA ARG A 152 12.29 -9.54 -4.03
C ARG A 152 12.89 -10.64 -3.17
N TYR A 153 12.29 -11.83 -3.20
CA TYR A 153 12.80 -13.05 -2.56
C TYR A 153 12.97 -14.15 -3.60
N THR A 154 13.88 -15.08 -3.33
CA THR A 154 14.03 -16.35 -4.06
C THR A 154 13.18 -17.42 -3.40
N VAL A 155 12.33 -18.08 -4.18
CA VAL A 155 11.52 -19.22 -3.75
C VAL A 155 12.28 -20.52 -4.01
N GLY A 156 12.41 -21.37 -3.00
CA GLY A 156 13.04 -22.68 -3.09
C GLY A 156 12.16 -23.70 -3.81
N GLU A 157 12.75 -24.85 -4.15
CA GLU A 157 12.03 -25.98 -4.77
C GLU A 157 10.88 -26.52 -3.90
N ASP A 158 10.97 -26.31 -2.58
CA ASP A 158 9.94 -26.66 -1.59
C ASP A 158 8.82 -25.62 -1.49
N GLY A 159 8.82 -24.58 -2.35
CA GLY A 159 7.81 -23.52 -2.35
C GLY A 159 7.97 -22.48 -1.26
N THR A 160 9.01 -22.58 -0.41
CA THR A 160 9.27 -21.61 0.64
C THR A 160 10.24 -20.55 0.14
N ALA A 161 9.96 -19.27 0.38
CA ALA A 161 10.91 -18.20 0.09
C ALA A 161 12.00 -18.14 1.17
N ASP A 162 13.26 -18.03 0.77
CA ASP A 162 14.38 -17.84 1.70
C ASP A 162 14.40 -16.38 2.20
N PRO A 163 14.13 -16.08 3.49
CA PRO A 163 14.19 -14.71 3.98
C PRO A 163 15.58 -14.09 3.85
N GLY A 164 16.65 -14.90 3.84
CA GLY A 164 18.03 -14.46 3.64
C GLY A 164 18.33 -14.05 2.19
N SER A 165 17.44 -14.35 1.25
CA SER A 165 17.57 -13.97 -0.16
C SER A 165 17.00 -12.58 -0.50
N ALA A 166 16.48 -11.87 0.50
CA ALA A 166 15.83 -10.57 0.34
C ALA A 166 16.71 -9.57 -0.43
N VAL A 167 16.16 -9.01 -1.50
CA VAL A 167 16.72 -7.86 -2.22
C VAL A 167 15.70 -6.73 -2.15
N VAL A 168 16.02 -5.69 -1.39
CA VAL A 168 15.20 -4.48 -1.29
C VAL A 168 15.40 -3.66 -2.56
N LEU A 169 14.36 -3.57 -3.39
CA LEU A 169 14.39 -2.82 -4.65
C LEU A 169 14.01 -1.36 -4.43
N LEU A 170 13.01 -1.10 -3.58
CA LEU A 170 12.59 0.25 -3.20
C LEU A 170 12.39 0.31 -1.68
N ASP A 171 13.12 1.21 -1.03
CA ASP A 171 12.97 1.56 0.39
C ASP A 171 12.44 2.99 0.50
N GLY A 172 11.16 3.14 0.88
CA GLY A 172 10.52 4.43 1.02
C GLY A 172 11.10 5.31 2.14
N SER A 173 11.90 4.75 3.06
CA SER A 173 12.53 5.48 4.16
C SER A 173 13.91 6.08 3.83
N ASN A 174 14.53 5.68 2.72
CA ASN A 174 15.92 6.03 2.40
C ASN A 174 16.05 7.23 1.43
N ARG A 175 15.14 8.22 1.55
CA ARG A 175 15.10 9.40 0.66
C ARG A 175 14.97 10.69 1.47
N THR A 176 15.92 11.59 1.28
CA THR A 176 15.97 12.89 2.00
C THR A 176 14.77 13.79 1.68
N GLU A 177 14.29 13.75 0.44
CA GLU A 177 13.15 14.54 -0.07
C GLU A 177 11.83 13.76 -0.02
N GLY A 178 11.85 12.61 0.66
CA GLY A 178 10.74 11.68 0.80
C GLY A 178 10.76 10.53 -0.21
N GLY A 179 10.44 9.34 0.30
CA GLY A 179 9.93 8.24 -0.50
C GLY A 179 8.49 7.98 -0.08
N TRP A 180 7.96 6.80 -0.37
CA TRP A 180 6.62 6.37 0.04
C TRP A 180 6.32 6.64 1.52
N CYS A 181 5.79 7.82 1.85
CA CYS A 181 5.53 8.27 3.20
C CYS A 181 4.03 8.17 3.46
N SER A 182 3.65 7.14 4.20
CA SER A 182 2.27 6.97 4.63
C SER A 182 2.09 7.67 5.97
N GLN A 183 1.76 8.97 5.94
CA GLN A 183 1.42 9.71 7.17
C GLN A 183 0.13 9.15 7.77
N PHE A 184 -0.88 8.93 6.94
CA PHE A 184 -2.20 8.46 7.35
C PHE A 184 -2.45 7.01 6.91
N PRO A 185 -3.37 6.29 7.55
CA PRO A 185 -3.66 4.88 7.27
C PRO A 185 -4.54 4.70 6.02
N SER A 186 -4.39 5.59 5.05
CA SER A 186 -5.13 5.69 3.80
C SER A 186 -4.20 6.00 2.65
N HIS A 187 -4.58 5.57 1.45
CA HIS A 187 -3.83 5.76 0.20
C HIS A 187 -2.40 5.20 0.33
N ALA A 188 -2.29 4.01 0.90
CA ALA A 188 -1.03 3.29 1.07
C ALA A 188 -0.52 2.64 -0.24
N THR A 189 0.32 1.61 -0.12
CA THR A 189 0.79 0.80 -1.26
C THR A 189 -0.34 0.26 -2.12
N SER A 190 -0.08 -0.01 -3.40
CA SER A 190 -1.07 -0.49 -4.35
C SER A 190 -0.55 -1.68 -5.15
N THR A 191 -0.78 -1.68 -6.46
CA THR A 191 -0.50 -2.78 -7.39
C THR A 191 0.99 -2.92 -7.70
N LEU A 192 1.37 -4.18 -7.95
CA LEU A 192 2.65 -4.59 -8.49
C LEU A 192 2.39 -5.47 -9.71
N ALA A 193 2.99 -5.18 -10.86
CA ALA A 193 2.77 -5.97 -12.07
C ALA A 193 3.94 -5.86 -13.05
N PHE A 194 4.26 -6.96 -13.74
CA PHE A 194 5.16 -6.92 -14.88
C PHE A 194 4.45 -6.39 -16.13
N GLY A 195 5.12 -5.49 -16.84
CA GLY A 195 4.70 -5.07 -18.17
C GLY A 195 5.20 -6.00 -19.27
N PRO A 196 4.65 -5.91 -20.48
CA PRO A 196 5.12 -6.68 -21.64
C PRO A 196 6.54 -6.31 -22.11
N ASP A 197 7.09 -5.23 -21.56
CA ASP A 197 8.46 -4.76 -21.76
C ASP A 197 9.46 -5.38 -20.77
N GLY A 198 9.00 -6.26 -19.88
CA GLY A 198 9.83 -6.91 -18.86
C GLY A 198 10.13 -6.02 -17.64
N MET A 199 9.57 -4.81 -17.58
CA MET A 199 9.76 -3.91 -16.44
C MET A 199 8.70 -4.14 -15.37
N LEU A 200 9.06 -3.83 -14.13
CA LEU A 200 8.16 -3.92 -13.00
C LEU A 200 7.48 -2.57 -12.77
N TYR A 201 6.15 -2.57 -12.79
CA TYR A 201 5.31 -1.41 -12.54
C TYR A 201 4.84 -1.44 -11.11
N VAL A 202 5.06 -0.33 -10.39
CA VAL A 202 4.86 -0.26 -8.95
C VAL A 202 4.01 0.95 -8.60
N GLY A 203 2.82 0.71 -8.06
CA GLY A 203 1.90 1.76 -7.63
C GLY A 203 1.93 1.98 -6.13
N HIS A 204 1.99 3.25 -5.72
CA HIS A 204 1.78 3.64 -4.33
C HIS A 204 0.93 4.91 -4.26
N GLY A 205 0.01 4.97 -3.30
CA GLY A 205 -0.81 6.16 -3.09
C GLY A 205 -0.03 7.31 -2.45
N ASP A 206 -0.73 8.40 -2.23
CA ASP A 206 -0.18 9.63 -1.66
C ASP A 206 -0.15 9.65 -0.14
N GLY A 207 -0.54 8.57 0.56
CA GLY A 207 -0.48 8.47 2.03
C GLY A 207 -1.25 9.56 2.80
N ALA A 208 -2.15 10.28 2.15
CA ALA A 208 -2.76 11.52 2.66
C ALA A 208 -4.02 11.28 3.51
N ASN A 209 -4.44 12.31 4.25
CA ASN A 209 -5.64 12.24 5.09
C ASN A 209 -6.93 12.14 4.27
N TYR A 210 -7.79 11.18 4.60
CA TYR A 210 -9.08 10.99 3.92
C TYR A 210 -10.24 11.86 4.44
N ASN A 211 -10.08 12.53 5.60
CA ASN A 211 -11.15 13.32 6.23
C ASN A 211 -11.00 14.83 6.02
N THR A 212 -9.79 15.31 5.76
CA THR A 212 -9.46 16.74 5.66
C THR A 212 -8.61 16.97 4.42
N ALA A 213 -8.77 18.15 3.80
CA ALA A 213 -7.89 18.57 2.73
C ALA A 213 -6.44 18.61 3.22
N ASP A 214 -5.66 17.65 2.77
CA ASP A 214 -4.27 17.44 3.18
C ASP A 214 -3.34 17.88 2.06
N TRP A 215 -2.58 18.90 2.36
CA TRP A 215 -1.53 19.45 1.51
C TRP A 215 -0.18 19.40 2.26
N GLY A 216 0.00 18.51 3.24
CA GLY A 216 1.23 18.36 4.01
C GLY A 216 1.29 19.20 5.30
N GLN A 217 0.18 19.83 5.68
CA GLN A 217 0.10 20.73 6.84
C GLN A 217 -0.18 20.03 8.18
N LEU A 218 -0.47 18.73 8.15
CA LEU A 218 -0.96 17.98 9.31
C LEU A 218 0.19 17.39 10.15
N GLY A 219 -0.15 16.87 11.33
CA GLY A 219 0.78 16.40 12.37
C GLY A 219 1.05 17.46 13.44
N GLY A 220 1.86 17.13 14.44
CA GLY A 220 2.27 18.08 15.48
C GLY A 220 1.16 18.56 16.42
N THR A 221 0.05 17.83 16.50
CA THR A 221 -1.14 18.24 17.28
C THR A 221 -1.00 17.98 18.78
N GLN A 222 -0.06 17.11 19.20
CA GLN A 222 0.17 16.73 20.59
C GLN A 222 1.60 17.09 21.08
N PRO A 223 1.79 17.41 22.38
CA PRO A 223 3.13 17.60 22.94
C PRO A 223 4.00 16.34 22.85
N ASN A 224 5.27 16.48 22.47
CA ASN A 224 6.23 15.36 22.30
C ASN A 224 5.77 14.27 21.31
N THR A 225 4.95 14.66 20.34
CA THR A 225 4.50 13.78 19.26
C THR A 225 5.65 13.20 18.45
N PRO A 226 5.57 11.90 18.07
CA PRO A 226 6.52 11.29 17.14
C PRO A 226 6.33 11.76 15.69
N THR A 227 5.18 12.38 15.37
CA THR A 227 4.79 12.83 14.04
C THR A 227 4.68 14.36 14.05
N PRO A 228 5.78 15.08 13.74
CA PRO A 228 5.74 16.54 13.70
C PRO A 228 4.83 17.03 12.57
N VAL A 229 4.50 18.33 12.58
CA VAL A 229 3.87 18.99 11.41
C VAL A 229 4.70 18.71 10.16
N ASN A 230 4.06 18.48 9.02
CA ASN A 230 4.76 18.15 7.77
C ASN A 230 5.68 16.93 7.96
N SER A 231 5.15 15.84 8.51
CA SER A 231 5.95 14.67 8.86
C SER A 231 6.63 14.01 7.66
N CYS A 232 6.07 14.19 6.46
CA CYS A 232 6.58 13.66 5.21
C CYS A 232 7.64 14.54 4.54
N ASN A 233 8.09 15.63 5.19
CA ASN A 233 9.08 16.54 4.63
C ASN A 233 8.69 17.12 3.26
N ASP A 234 7.40 17.43 3.11
CA ASP A 234 6.83 17.95 1.87
C ASP A 234 7.34 19.37 1.58
N GLY A 235 7.75 19.60 0.34
CA GLY A 235 8.22 20.91 -0.16
C GLY A 235 7.09 21.78 -0.74
N PRO A 236 7.33 23.10 -0.93
CA PRO A 236 8.41 23.89 -0.36
C PRO A 236 8.16 24.12 1.15
N GLY A 237 9.11 23.69 1.98
CA GLY A 237 8.97 23.62 3.43
C GLY A 237 9.92 22.58 4.01
N GLU A 238 10.07 22.56 5.33
CA GLU A 238 10.87 21.55 6.03
C GLU A 238 9.99 20.77 7.00
N ARG A 239 10.31 19.50 7.22
CA ARG A 239 9.70 18.66 8.26
C ARG A 239 9.74 19.39 9.61
N GLY A 240 8.58 19.48 10.27
CA GLY A 240 8.40 20.23 11.51
C GLY A 240 7.93 21.67 11.33
N THR A 241 7.78 22.15 10.10
CA THR A 241 7.23 23.48 9.78
C THR A 241 5.95 23.36 8.96
N THR A 242 5.01 24.28 9.13
CA THR A 242 3.80 24.34 8.30
C THR A 242 4.17 24.92 6.92
N PRO A 243 3.93 24.20 5.81
CA PRO A 243 4.19 24.74 4.47
C PRO A 243 3.27 25.92 4.14
N ASP A 244 3.59 26.69 3.09
CA ASP A 244 2.62 27.64 2.52
C ASP A 244 1.64 26.88 1.61
N ARG A 245 0.34 27.04 1.87
CA ARG A 245 -0.71 26.38 1.10
C ARG A 245 -0.67 26.73 -0.39
N ALA A 246 -0.21 27.93 -0.74
CA ALA A 246 -0.19 28.38 -2.14
C ALA A 246 0.76 27.54 -3.00
N ASP A 247 1.85 27.06 -2.40
CA ASP A 247 2.96 26.44 -3.12
C ASP A 247 3.21 24.98 -2.70
N SER A 248 2.54 24.48 -1.64
CA SER A 248 2.77 23.14 -1.11
C SER A 248 2.46 22.01 -2.10
N ALA A 249 3.36 21.04 -2.17
CA ALA A 249 3.23 19.79 -2.92
C ALA A 249 2.98 18.57 -1.99
N GLY A 250 2.61 18.80 -0.74
CA GLY A 250 2.47 17.76 0.28
C GLY A 250 1.11 17.06 0.33
N GLY A 251 0.99 16.10 1.26
CA GLY A 251 -0.26 15.37 1.47
C GLY A 251 -0.78 14.73 0.17
N ALA A 252 -2.03 15.03 -0.20
CA ALA A 252 -2.66 14.49 -1.41
C ALA A 252 -2.07 15.06 -2.72
N LEU A 253 -1.39 16.21 -2.64
CA LEU A 253 -0.77 16.86 -3.79
C LEU A 253 0.52 16.16 -4.24
N ARG A 254 1.05 15.23 -3.43
CA ARG A 254 2.18 14.38 -3.83
C ARG A 254 1.92 13.60 -5.11
N SER A 255 0.66 13.18 -5.33
CA SER A 255 0.20 12.57 -6.58
C SER A 255 0.36 13.46 -7.83
N GLN A 256 0.64 14.75 -7.65
CA GLN A 256 0.85 15.72 -8.72
C GLN A 256 2.34 16.07 -8.92
N SER A 257 3.26 15.42 -8.20
CA SER A 257 4.71 15.70 -8.25
C SER A 257 5.27 15.69 -9.68
N VAL A 258 4.80 14.78 -10.53
CA VAL A 258 5.17 14.67 -11.95
C VAL A 258 4.93 15.97 -12.74
N ARG A 259 3.97 16.80 -12.33
CA ARG A 259 3.70 18.09 -12.99
C ARG A 259 4.74 19.16 -12.70
N ALA A 260 5.38 19.09 -11.54
CA ALA A 260 6.42 20.01 -11.09
C ALA A 260 7.85 19.49 -11.36
N ALA A 261 7.96 18.22 -11.77
CA ALA A 261 9.21 17.51 -12.07
C ALA A 261 10.25 18.32 -12.86
N THR A 262 9.81 19.02 -13.91
CA THR A 262 10.72 19.76 -14.80
C THR A 262 11.18 21.10 -14.24
N GLU A 263 10.48 21.63 -13.24
CA GLU A 263 10.77 22.92 -12.61
C GLU A 263 11.60 22.73 -11.34
N ASP A 264 11.22 21.76 -10.50
CA ASP A 264 11.85 21.49 -9.21
C ASP A 264 13.00 20.49 -9.31
N GLY A 265 13.09 19.77 -10.43
CA GLY A 265 14.14 18.79 -10.66
C GLY A 265 13.95 17.47 -9.93
N TYR A 266 12.83 17.28 -9.21
CA TYR A 266 12.51 16.12 -8.36
C TYR A 266 11.11 15.55 -8.63
N VAL A 267 10.93 14.23 -8.46
CA VAL A 267 9.62 13.55 -8.51
C VAL A 267 9.46 12.62 -7.32
N SER A 268 8.52 12.94 -6.43
CA SER A 268 8.14 12.02 -5.36
C SER A 268 7.56 10.72 -5.92
N TRP A 269 7.89 9.60 -5.26
CA TRP A 269 7.28 8.30 -5.51
C TRP A 269 5.85 8.17 -4.98
N ASP A 270 5.45 9.06 -4.08
CA ASP A 270 4.12 9.09 -3.49
C ASP A 270 3.06 9.46 -4.54
N GLY A 271 2.00 8.66 -4.64
CA GLY A 271 0.92 8.88 -5.59
C GLY A 271 1.32 8.65 -7.05
N ALA A 272 2.46 7.99 -7.31
CA ALA A 272 2.97 7.71 -8.64
C ALA A 272 2.88 6.22 -9.00
N ILE A 273 2.94 5.95 -10.30
CA ILE A 273 3.23 4.62 -10.84
C ILE A 273 4.68 4.67 -11.33
N LEU A 274 5.54 3.89 -10.70
CA LEU A 274 6.94 3.74 -11.07
C LEU A 274 7.07 2.63 -12.11
N ARG A 275 8.06 2.75 -12.98
CA ARG A 275 8.48 1.71 -13.92
C ARG A 275 9.97 1.47 -13.71
N ILE A 276 10.31 0.33 -13.12
CA ILE A 276 11.64 0.02 -12.64
C ILE A 276 12.17 -1.29 -13.21
N ASP A 277 13.48 -1.43 -13.21
CA ASP A 277 14.18 -2.67 -13.48
C ASP A 277 13.95 -3.65 -12.32
N PRO A 278 13.45 -4.87 -12.58
CA PRO A 278 13.10 -5.84 -11.53
C PRO A 278 14.34 -6.42 -10.82
N GLU A 279 15.53 -6.34 -11.40
CA GLU A 279 16.75 -6.86 -10.79
C GLU A 279 17.39 -5.86 -9.83
N THR A 280 17.33 -4.57 -10.18
CA THR A 280 18.09 -3.51 -9.52
C THR A 280 17.23 -2.50 -8.77
N GLY A 281 15.95 -2.37 -9.11
CA GLY A 281 15.05 -1.34 -8.58
C GLY A 281 15.24 0.04 -9.20
N GLU A 282 16.20 0.20 -10.12
CA GLU A 282 16.47 1.46 -10.79
C GLU A 282 15.36 1.82 -11.78
N ALA A 283 15.15 3.12 -12.00
CA ALA A 283 14.19 3.58 -13.00
C ALA A 283 14.60 3.09 -14.40
N ALA A 284 13.62 2.68 -15.20
CA ALA A 284 13.86 2.29 -16.59
C ALA A 284 14.58 3.40 -17.37
N ALA A 285 15.59 3.05 -18.16
CA ALA A 285 16.47 4.02 -18.82
C ALA A 285 15.76 4.94 -19.83
N ASP A 286 14.62 4.52 -20.36
CA ASP A 286 13.76 5.27 -21.28
C ASP A 286 12.58 5.97 -20.59
N ASN A 287 12.53 5.96 -19.25
CA ASN A 287 11.55 6.74 -18.50
C ASN A 287 11.77 8.23 -18.78
N PRO A 288 10.76 8.99 -19.25
CA PRO A 288 10.92 10.42 -19.59
C PRO A 288 11.42 11.29 -18.45
N LEU A 289 11.29 10.83 -17.21
CA LEU A 289 11.73 11.54 -16.00
C LEU A 289 12.98 10.94 -15.36
N VAL A 290 13.68 9.98 -16.00
CA VAL A 290 14.86 9.31 -15.42
C VAL A 290 16.02 10.26 -15.08
N ALA A 291 16.09 11.41 -15.75
CA ALA A 291 17.11 12.43 -15.52
C ALA A 291 16.73 13.46 -14.44
N VAL A 292 15.48 13.40 -13.96
CA VAL A 292 14.95 14.23 -12.87
C VAL A 292 15.32 13.52 -11.57
N ARG A 293 16.02 14.20 -10.67
CA ARG A 293 16.62 13.61 -9.46
C ARG A 293 15.89 14.05 -8.20
#